data_AF-A0A3C0QV80-F1
#
_entry.id   AF-A0A3C0QV80-F1
#
_cell.length_a   1.000
_cell.length_b   1.000
_cell.length_c   1.000
_cell.angle_alpha   90.00
_cell.angle_beta   90.00
_cell.angle_gamma   90.00
#
_symmetry.space_group_name_H-M   'P 1'
#
loop_
_entity.id
_entity.type
_entity.pdbx_description
1 polymer ?
#
loop_
_entity_poly.entity_id
_entity_poly.type
_entity_poly.pdbx_seq_one_letter_code
_entity_poly.pdbx_strand_id
1 'polypeptide(L)'
;MQDPELTIDRAMKEYLQLGYSENWINQRLKSIEVRKELTDEWKKRGYKEGLQFATLTDLITKAWSDKTTKEYKQLKGLKKENLRDNMTNTELILNMLAEASTKDISVATNPKNFDESKKVATQGGNVARVARLALEAKTGKKVVTSLNAKKLSIPGSKTLEENPKKKSQEK
;
A
#
# COMPACT_ATOMS: atom_id res chain seq x y z
N MET A 1 -18.06 -16.57 -19.85
CA MET A 1 -18.05 -16.04 -18.48
C MET A 1 -16.67 -16.37 -17.93
N GLN A 2 -15.83 -15.38 -17.61
CA GLN A 2 -14.52 -15.68 -17.01
C GLN A 2 -14.73 -16.21 -15.60
N ASP A 3 -14.10 -17.32 -15.27
CA ASP A 3 -14.08 -17.86 -13.92
C ASP A 3 -13.14 -16.98 -13.05
N PRO A 4 -13.66 -16.28 -12.04
CA PRO A 4 -12.85 -15.45 -11.16
C PRO A 4 -11.77 -16.25 -10.42
N GLU A 5 -12.04 -17.52 -10.06
CA GLU A 5 -11.07 -18.37 -9.36
C GLU A 5 -9.87 -18.68 -10.25
N LEU A 6 -10.11 -19.06 -11.52
CA LEU A 6 -9.02 -19.28 -12.49
C LEU A 6 -8.16 -18.03 -12.72
N THR A 7 -8.76 -16.85 -12.63
CA THR A 7 -8.04 -15.57 -12.80
C THR A 7 -7.16 -15.27 -11.60
N ILE A 8 -7.67 -15.53 -10.39
CA ILE A 8 -6.91 -15.40 -9.14
C ILE A 8 -5.77 -16.42 -9.11
N ASP A 9 -6.02 -17.68 -9.45
CA ASP A 9 -5.01 -18.74 -9.50
C ASP A 9 -3.87 -18.41 -10.47
N ARG A 10 -4.21 -17.84 -11.63
CA ARG A 10 -3.21 -17.39 -12.61
C ARG A 10 -2.37 -16.26 -12.04
N ALA A 11 -2.98 -15.25 -11.42
CA ALA A 11 -2.25 -14.17 -10.79
C ALA A 11 -1.34 -14.68 -9.66
N MET A 12 -1.81 -15.64 -8.85
CA MET A 12 -1.00 -16.29 -7.81
C MET A 12 0.21 -17.02 -8.41
N LYS A 13 0.02 -17.81 -9.46
CA LYS A 13 1.11 -18.50 -10.19
C LYS A 13 2.13 -17.51 -10.74
N GLU A 14 1.69 -16.40 -11.32
CA GLU A 14 2.59 -15.36 -11.84
C GLU A 14 3.45 -14.75 -10.71
N TYR A 15 2.86 -14.42 -9.55
CA TYR A 15 3.63 -13.90 -8.42
C TYR A 15 4.58 -14.94 -7.81
N LEU A 16 4.19 -16.22 -7.76
CA LEU A 16 5.09 -17.30 -7.31
C LEU A 16 6.29 -17.45 -8.24
N GLN A 17 6.09 -17.35 -9.56
CA GLN A 17 7.17 -17.39 -10.55
C GLN A 17 8.13 -16.20 -10.42
N LEU A 18 7.64 -15.05 -9.93
CA LEU A 18 8.47 -13.89 -9.59
C LEU A 18 9.23 -14.03 -8.26
N GLY A 19 9.04 -15.13 -7.54
CA GLY A 19 9.75 -15.45 -6.29
C GLY A 19 9.10 -14.90 -5.02
N TYR A 20 7.85 -14.44 -5.08
CA TYR A 20 7.12 -14.01 -3.89
C TYR A 20 6.53 -15.20 -3.12
N SER A 21 6.54 -15.13 -1.79
CA SER A 21 5.88 -16.14 -0.95
C SER A 21 4.36 -16.05 -1.03
N GLU A 22 3.65 -17.17 -0.90
CA GLU A 22 2.17 -17.20 -0.82
C GLU A 22 1.61 -16.27 0.26
N ASN A 23 2.25 -16.20 1.43
CA ASN A 23 1.84 -15.30 2.51
C ASN A 23 1.89 -13.83 2.07
N TRP A 24 2.95 -13.43 1.35
CA TRP A 24 3.06 -12.08 0.78
C TRP A 24 1.93 -11.80 -0.21
N ILE A 25 1.64 -12.77 -1.09
CA ILE A 25 0.57 -12.65 -2.10
C ILE A 25 -0.80 -12.50 -1.42
N ASN A 26 -1.11 -13.37 -0.46
CA ASN A 26 -2.36 -13.37 0.30
C ASN A 26 -2.56 -12.05 1.06
N GLN A 27 -1.50 -11.49 1.64
CA GLN A 27 -1.57 -10.18 2.29
C GLN A 27 -1.89 -9.05 1.30
N ARG A 28 -1.33 -9.09 0.08
CA ARG A 28 -1.64 -8.09 -0.95
C ARG A 28 -3.07 -8.22 -1.47
N LEU A 29 -3.57 -9.44 -1.66
CA LEU A 29 -4.97 -9.69 -2.02
C LEU A 29 -5.92 -9.10 -0.98
N LYS A 30 -5.71 -9.38 0.31
CA LYS A 30 -6.50 -8.78 1.41
C LYS A 30 -6.42 -7.26 1.42
N SER A 31 -5.25 -6.69 1.13
CA SER A 31 -5.11 -5.23 1.07
C SER A 31 -5.91 -4.60 -0.07
N ILE A 32 -6.10 -5.31 -1.19
CA ILE A 32 -6.90 -4.84 -2.33
C ILE A 32 -8.36 -4.76 -1.93
N GLU A 33 -8.86 -5.75 -1.21
CA GLU A 33 -10.23 -5.77 -0.67
C GLU A 33 -10.49 -4.57 0.26
N VAL A 34 -9.64 -4.36 1.26
CA VAL A 34 -9.77 -3.21 2.19
C VAL A 34 -9.73 -1.86 1.45
N ARG A 35 -8.86 -1.73 0.44
CA ARG A 35 -8.82 -0.53 -0.40
C ARG A 35 -10.12 -0.32 -1.15
N LYS A 36 -10.67 -1.40 -1.72
CA LYS A 36 -11.90 -1.38 -2.51
C LYS A 36 -13.06 -0.89 -1.65
N GLU A 37 -13.21 -1.41 -0.43
CA GLU A 37 -14.25 -0.95 0.51
C GLU A 37 -14.18 0.55 0.78
N LEU A 38 -12.98 1.07 1.05
CA LEU A 38 -12.79 2.52 1.27
C LEU A 38 -13.16 3.32 0.01
N THR A 39 -12.72 2.89 -1.16
CA THR A 39 -13.02 3.60 -2.40
C THR A 39 -14.50 3.53 -2.78
N ASP A 40 -15.19 2.43 -2.47
CA ASP A 40 -16.62 2.26 -2.69
C ASP A 40 -17.42 3.20 -1.78
N GLU A 41 -16.99 3.35 -0.52
CA GLU A 41 -17.56 4.37 0.38
C GLU A 41 -17.35 5.79 -0.19
N TRP A 42 -16.18 6.13 -0.71
CA TRP A 42 -15.98 7.44 -1.36
C TRP A 42 -16.85 7.65 -2.60
N LYS A 43 -17.05 6.61 -3.42
CA LYS A 43 -18.00 6.66 -4.55
C LYS A 43 -19.42 6.91 -4.06
N LYS A 44 -19.84 6.24 -2.98
CA LYS A 44 -21.14 6.45 -2.34
C LYS A 44 -21.30 7.89 -1.82
N ARG A 45 -20.22 8.55 -1.42
CA ARG A 45 -20.19 9.99 -1.09
C ARG A 45 -20.16 10.93 -2.29
N GLY A 46 -20.17 10.39 -3.52
CA GLY A 46 -20.17 11.17 -4.76
C GLY A 46 -18.79 11.67 -5.18
N TYR A 47 -17.70 11.16 -4.61
CA TYR A 47 -16.35 11.54 -5.00
C TYR A 47 -15.88 10.78 -6.23
N LYS A 48 -15.11 11.49 -7.07
CA LYS A 48 -14.59 10.96 -8.33
C LYS A 48 -13.19 10.38 -8.15
N GLU A 49 -12.92 9.32 -8.91
CA GLU A 49 -11.58 8.78 -9.05
C GLU A 49 -10.61 9.82 -9.61
N GLY A 50 -9.31 9.60 -9.42
CA GLY A 50 -8.27 10.55 -9.78
C GLY A 50 -7.92 11.47 -8.62
N LEU A 51 -8.06 12.79 -8.80
CA LEU A 51 -7.51 13.79 -7.88
C LEU A 51 -8.09 13.71 -6.46
N GLN A 52 -9.40 13.51 -6.32
CA GLN A 52 -10.03 13.46 -5.00
C GLN A 52 -9.58 12.22 -4.22
N PHE A 53 -9.54 11.06 -4.86
CA PHE A 53 -9.05 9.82 -4.25
C PHE A 53 -7.58 9.91 -3.90
N ALA A 54 -6.76 10.48 -4.80
CA ALA A 54 -5.35 10.72 -4.53
C ALA A 54 -5.15 11.62 -3.32
N THR A 55 -5.93 12.70 -3.21
CA THR A 55 -5.87 13.64 -2.08
C THR A 55 -6.24 12.96 -0.76
N LEU A 56 -7.35 12.22 -0.72
CA LEU A 56 -7.77 11.52 0.50
C LEU A 56 -6.77 10.42 0.88
N THR A 57 -6.28 9.65 -0.09
CA THR A 57 -5.23 8.63 0.12
C THR A 57 -3.96 9.26 0.69
N ASP A 58 -3.56 10.42 0.17
CA ASP A 58 -2.36 11.12 0.63
C ASP A 58 -2.50 11.62 2.06
N LEU A 59 -3.69 12.13 2.43
CA LEU A 59 -4.01 12.53 3.80
C LEU A 59 -3.97 11.34 4.77
N ILE A 60 -4.57 10.20 4.41
CA ILE A 60 -4.48 8.97 5.22
C ILE A 60 -3.02 8.58 5.41
N THR A 61 -2.27 8.47 4.31
CA THR A 61 -0.87 8.05 4.31
C THR A 61 -0.02 8.97 5.17
N LYS A 62 -0.18 10.28 5.00
CA LYS A 62 0.54 11.29 5.77
C LYS A 62 0.19 11.22 7.25
N ALA A 63 -1.08 11.06 7.59
CA ALA A 63 -1.53 11.01 8.97
C ALA A 63 -0.97 9.80 9.73
N TRP A 64 -0.84 8.62 9.11
CA TRP A 64 -0.31 7.45 9.83
C TRP A 64 1.22 7.35 9.78
N SER A 65 1.84 7.69 8.65
CA SER A 65 3.27 7.46 8.38
C SER A 65 4.18 8.68 8.53
N ASP A 66 3.60 9.85 8.76
CA ASP A 66 4.26 11.17 8.71
C ASP A 66 4.86 11.51 7.34
N LYS A 67 4.41 10.83 6.26
CA LYS A 67 4.89 11.02 4.89
C LYS A 67 3.74 11.07 3.90
N THR A 68 3.78 12.03 2.99
CA THR A 68 2.96 11.96 1.76
C THR A 68 3.33 10.73 0.96
N THR A 69 2.45 10.30 0.07
CA THR A 69 2.68 9.18 -0.85
C THR A 69 3.95 9.38 -1.67
N LYS A 70 4.24 10.62 -2.08
CA LYS A 70 5.45 10.97 -2.82
C LYS A 70 6.71 10.82 -1.97
N GLU A 71 6.72 11.41 -0.76
CA GLU A 71 7.85 11.29 0.16
C GLU A 71 8.09 9.84 0.59
N TYR A 72 7.02 9.05 0.74
CA TYR A 72 7.12 7.65 1.12
C TYR A 72 7.71 6.80 -0.02
N LYS A 73 7.29 7.04 -1.26
CA LYS A 73 7.93 6.43 -2.43
C LYS A 73 9.41 6.80 -2.52
N GLN A 74 9.76 8.06 -2.27
CA GLN A 74 11.15 8.52 -2.25
C GLN A 74 11.97 7.84 -1.14
N LEU A 75 11.43 7.73 0.08
CA LEU A 75 12.07 7.03 1.19
C LEU A 75 12.44 5.57 0.82
N LYS A 76 11.55 4.90 0.09
CA LYS A 76 11.73 3.52 -0.35
C LYS A 76 12.53 3.37 -1.66
N GLY A 77 12.95 4.49 -2.26
CA GLY A 77 13.71 4.50 -3.52
C GLY A 77 12.88 4.12 -4.75
N LEU A 78 11.58 4.38 -4.74
CA LEU A 78 10.63 4.00 -5.80
C LEU A 78 10.45 5.16 -6.79
N LYS A 79 10.46 4.83 -8.09
CA LYS A 79 10.16 5.78 -9.18
C LYS A 79 8.78 5.54 -9.75
N LYS A 80 8.53 4.32 -10.25
CA LYS A 80 7.26 3.93 -10.90
C LYS A 80 6.56 2.79 -10.17
N GLU A 81 7.25 2.16 -9.22
CA GLU A 81 6.80 1.01 -8.49
C GLU A 81 5.62 1.35 -7.55
N ASN A 82 4.80 0.33 -7.30
CA ASN A 82 3.71 0.42 -6.36
C ASN A 82 4.25 0.51 -4.93
N LEU A 83 3.72 1.46 -4.14
CA LEU A 83 4.17 1.67 -2.77
C LEU A 83 3.82 0.49 -1.88
N ARG A 84 2.62 -0.08 -2.00
CA ARG A 84 2.16 -1.19 -1.15
C ARG A 84 3.00 -2.42 -1.36
N ASP A 85 3.37 -2.75 -2.60
CA ASP A 85 4.22 -3.91 -2.90
C ASP A 85 5.59 -3.79 -2.22
N ASN A 86 6.04 -2.56 -1.97
CA ASN A 86 7.31 -2.27 -1.34
C ASN A 86 7.20 -1.95 0.17
N MET A 87 6.01 -2.06 0.77
CA MET A 87 5.84 -1.99 2.21
C MET A 87 6.22 -3.33 2.86
N THR A 88 6.85 -3.24 4.03
CA THR A 88 6.95 -4.35 4.98
C THR A 88 5.56 -4.83 5.42
N ASN A 89 5.48 -6.00 6.02
CA ASN A 89 4.20 -6.54 6.50
C ASN A 89 3.54 -5.61 7.52
N THR A 90 4.32 -5.06 8.46
CA THR A 90 3.80 -4.12 9.48
C THR A 90 3.33 -2.81 8.86
N GLU A 91 4.07 -2.25 7.90
CA GLU A 91 3.64 -1.05 7.16
C GLU A 91 2.33 -1.30 6.39
N LEU A 92 2.18 -2.47 5.76
CA LEU A 92 0.94 -2.83 5.06
C LEU A 92 -0.24 -2.95 6.02
N ILE A 93 -0.07 -3.64 7.16
CA ILE A 93 -1.13 -3.82 8.16
C ILE A 93 -1.59 -2.48 8.71
N LEU A 94 -0.66 -1.57 9.04
CA LEU A 94 -1.02 -0.23 9.51
C LEU A 94 -1.70 0.60 8.41
N ASN A 95 -1.27 0.47 7.15
CA ASN A 95 -1.96 1.11 6.04
C ASN A 95 -3.40 0.59 5.88
N MET A 96 -3.61 -0.72 5.99
CA MET A 96 -4.95 -1.32 5.96
C MET A 96 -5.81 -0.86 7.15
N LEU A 97 -5.24 -0.79 8.35
CA LEU A 97 -5.92 -0.25 9.52
C LEU A 97 -6.35 1.20 9.31
N ALA A 98 -5.49 2.03 8.71
CA ALA A 98 -5.80 3.42 8.40
C ALA A 98 -6.98 3.55 7.42
N GLU A 99 -7.01 2.68 6.41
CA GLU A 99 -8.04 2.65 5.37
C GLU A 99 -9.39 2.14 5.91
N ALA A 100 -9.38 1.02 6.63
CA ALA A 100 -10.56 0.47 7.29
C ALA A 100 -11.14 1.48 8.28
N SER A 101 -10.29 2.09 9.12
CA SER A 101 -10.72 3.12 10.07
C SER A 101 -11.31 4.34 9.36
N THR A 102 -10.73 4.78 8.25
CA THR A 102 -11.29 5.90 7.48
C THR A 102 -12.68 5.57 6.95
N LYS A 103 -12.87 4.37 6.42
CA LYS A 103 -14.18 3.89 5.93
C LYS A 103 -15.20 3.84 7.06
N ASP A 104 -14.85 3.22 8.19
CA ASP A 104 -15.77 3.07 9.32
C ASP A 104 -16.18 4.42 9.92
N ILE A 105 -15.22 5.36 10.04
CA ILE A 105 -15.49 6.72 10.48
C ILE A 105 -16.35 7.47 9.46
N SER A 106 -16.11 7.31 8.15
CA SER A 106 -16.96 7.92 7.10
C SER A 106 -18.40 7.41 7.19
N VAL A 107 -18.59 6.11 7.41
CA VAL A 107 -19.91 5.51 7.59
C VAL A 107 -20.61 6.07 8.83
N ALA A 108 -19.90 6.15 9.95
CA ALA A 108 -20.45 6.64 11.22
C ALA A 108 -20.77 8.13 11.22
N THR A 109 -19.90 8.96 10.63
CA THR A 109 -20.01 10.42 10.68
C THR A 109 -20.78 11.01 9.50
N ASN A 110 -20.91 10.27 8.39
CA ASN A 110 -21.67 10.66 7.20
C ASN A 110 -21.27 12.06 6.67
N PRO A 111 -19.99 12.28 6.31
CA PRO A 111 -19.48 13.60 5.94
C PRO A 111 -20.22 14.15 4.72
N LYS A 112 -20.55 15.45 4.77
CA LYS A 112 -21.45 16.12 3.80
C LYS A 112 -20.72 16.73 2.62
N ASN A 113 -19.44 17.04 2.79
CA ASN A 113 -18.62 17.70 1.78
C ASN A 113 -17.19 17.15 1.79
N PHE A 114 -16.42 17.55 0.77
CA PHE A 114 -15.07 17.03 0.59
C PHE A 114 -14.13 17.42 1.73
N ASP A 115 -14.29 18.60 2.34
CA ASP A 115 -13.45 19.05 3.44
C ASP A 115 -13.71 18.27 4.74
N GLU A 116 -14.95 17.91 5.02
CA GLU A 116 -15.28 16.96 6.09
C GLU A 116 -14.65 15.58 5.82
N SER A 117 -14.70 15.10 4.58
CA SER A 117 -14.05 13.83 4.21
C SER A 117 -12.53 13.88 4.32
N LYS A 118 -11.89 15.03 4.11
CA LYS A 118 -10.45 15.21 4.41
C LYS A 118 -10.17 15.07 5.90
N LYS A 119 -11.04 15.59 6.76
CA LYS A 119 -10.93 15.41 8.22
C LYS A 119 -11.10 13.93 8.59
N VAL A 120 -12.09 13.24 8.01
CA VAL A 120 -12.30 11.79 8.20
C VAL A 120 -11.08 10.98 7.76
N ALA A 121 -10.49 11.29 6.60
CA ALA A 121 -9.25 10.67 6.13
C ALA A 121 -8.08 10.85 7.12
N THR A 122 -7.96 12.04 7.69
CA THR A 122 -6.92 12.33 8.70
C THR A 122 -7.22 11.59 10.02
N GLN A 123 -8.49 11.48 10.43
CA GLN A 123 -8.89 10.73 11.62
C GLN A 123 -8.60 9.23 11.47
N GLY A 124 -8.96 8.61 10.34
CA GLY A 124 -8.65 7.20 10.09
C GLY A 124 -7.15 6.94 10.04
N GLY A 125 -6.37 7.81 9.40
CA GLY A 125 -4.91 7.76 9.45
C GLY A 125 -4.34 7.92 10.88
N ASN A 126 -4.94 8.76 11.72
CA ASN A 126 -4.53 8.93 13.11
C ASN A 126 -4.75 7.67 13.96
N VAL A 127 -5.79 6.87 13.70
CA VAL A 127 -5.98 5.58 14.39
C VAL A 127 -4.76 4.67 14.16
N ALA A 128 -4.33 4.54 12.90
CA ALA A 128 -3.12 3.78 12.57
C ALA A 128 -1.84 4.45 13.10
N ARG A 129 -1.79 5.78 13.18
CA ARG A 129 -0.67 6.50 13.83
C ARG A 129 -0.53 6.09 15.30
N VAL A 130 -1.63 6.05 16.04
CA VAL A 130 -1.63 5.65 17.46
C VAL A 130 -1.11 4.22 17.59
N ALA A 131 -1.63 3.29 16.78
CA ALA A 131 -1.16 1.91 16.77
C ALA A 131 0.35 1.82 16.43
N ARG A 132 0.81 2.58 15.43
CA ARG A 132 2.23 2.66 15.06
C ARG A 132 3.08 3.13 16.23
N LEU A 133 2.75 4.27 16.82
CA LEU A 133 3.55 4.88 17.89
C LEU A 133 3.58 3.98 19.13
N ALA A 134 2.47 3.33 19.47
CA ALA A 134 2.42 2.36 20.57
C ALA A 134 3.35 1.16 20.31
N LEU A 135 3.38 0.65 19.07
CA LEU A 135 4.27 -0.44 18.68
C LEU A 135 5.74 0.00 18.68
N GLU A 136 6.06 1.17 18.12
CA GLU A 136 7.41 1.73 18.10
C GLU A 136 7.94 1.93 19.54
N ALA A 137 7.09 2.42 20.46
CA ALA A 137 7.46 2.63 21.87
C ALA A 137 7.78 1.30 22.58
N LYS A 138 7.02 0.24 22.31
CA LYS A 138 7.24 -1.09 22.92
C LYS A 138 8.43 -1.84 22.34
N THR A 139 8.75 -1.61 21.06
CA THR A 139 9.78 -2.37 20.34
C THR A 139 11.11 -1.63 20.21
N GLY A 140 11.12 -0.30 20.40
CA GLY A 140 12.27 0.56 20.14
C GLY A 140 12.65 0.70 18.67
N LYS A 141 11.84 0.16 17.74
CA LYS A 141 12.13 0.12 16.30
C LYS A 141 11.12 0.95 15.53
N LYS A 142 11.60 1.72 14.54
CA LYS A 142 10.74 2.45 13.61
C LYS A 142 10.02 1.49 12.67
N VAL A 143 8.72 1.71 12.47
CA VAL A 143 7.92 0.89 11.55
C VAL A 143 8.05 1.38 10.11
N VAL A 144 8.02 2.70 9.91
CA VAL A 144 8.21 3.32 8.58
C VAL A 144 9.71 3.30 8.25
N THR A 145 10.10 2.52 7.24
CA THR A 145 11.51 2.31 6.88
C THR A 145 11.76 2.44 5.38
N SER A 146 13.02 2.60 5.01
CA SER A 146 13.49 2.61 3.61
C SER A 146 13.60 1.22 2.99
N LEU A 147 13.21 0.15 3.72
CA LEU A 147 13.15 -1.20 3.18
C LEU A 147 12.09 -1.28 2.07
N ASN A 148 12.43 -1.98 1.00
CA ASN A 148 11.58 -2.19 -0.18
C ASN A 148 11.64 -3.66 -0.59
N ALA A 149 10.83 -4.07 -1.58
CA ALA A 149 10.69 -5.47 -1.96
C ALA A 149 12.04 -6.13 -2.29
N LYS A 150 12.93 -5.44 -3.01
CA LYS A 150 14.28 -5.95 -3.35
C LYS A 150 15.12 -6.30 -2.12
N LYS A 151 14.95 -5.57 -1.02
CA LYS A 151 15.65 -5.79 0.26
C LYS A 151 14.90 -6.75 1.19
N LEU A 152 13.61 -6.97 0.96
CA LEU A 152 12.76 -7.87 1.75
C LEU A 152 12.79 -9.32 1.22
N SER A 153 13.13 -9.53 -0.05
CA SER A 153 13.14 -10.83 -0.74
C SER A 153 14.40 -11.70 -0.52
N ILE A 154 15.11 -11.58 0.61
CA ILE A 154 16.24 -12.48 0.93
C ILE A 154 15.88 -13.23 2.22
N PRO A 155 15.52 -14.51 2.09
CA PRO A 155 16.52 -15.57 1.88
C PRO A 155 16.30 -16.33 0.55
N GLY A 156 17.30 -16.29 -0.34
CA GLY A 156 17.45 -17.27 -1.43
C GLY A 156 17.47 -16.76 -2.88
N SER A 157 17.22 -15.49 -3.17
CA SER A 157 17.23 -15.00 -4.57
C SER A 157 18.62 -14.52 -5.00
N LYS A 158 19.21 -15.22 -5.99
CA LYS A 158 20.34 -14.71 -6.77
C LYS A 158 19.95 -13.37 -7.37
N THR A 159 20.79 -12.38 -7.17
CA THR A 159 20.74 -11.08 -7.83
C THR A 159 20.47 -11.25 -9.32
N LEU A 160 19.43 -10.57 -9.83
CA LEU A 160 19.34 -10.23 -11.24
C LEU A 160 20.48 -9.24 -11.50
N GLU A 161 21.64 -9.77 -11.84
CA GLU A 161 22.73 -9.00 -12.42
C GLU A 161 22.21 -8.28 -13.67
N GLU A 162 22.63 -7.03 -13.78
CA GLU A 162 22.47 -6.20 -14.96
C GLU A 162 22.92 -6.96 -16.20
N ASN A 163 22.05 -7.05 -17.20
CA ASN A 163 22.35 -7.67 -18.48
C ASN A 163 23.05 -6.63 -19.37
N PRO A 164 24.39 -6.67 -19.59
CA PRO A 164 25.05 -5.72 -20.45
C PRO A 164 24.97 -6.27 -21.88
N LYS A 165 23.86 -6.02 -22.57
CA LYS A 165 23.77 -6.38 -23.99
C LYS A 165 24.48 -5.34 -24.87
N LYS A 166 25.62 -5.81 -25.37
CA LYS A 166 26.15 -5.67 -26.74
C LYS A 166 26.81 -4.33 -27.11
N LYS A 167 28.14 -4.30 -26.91
CA LYS A 167 29.04 -3.73 -27.92
C LYS A 167 28.87 -4.54 -29.21
N SER A 168 28.38 -3.87 -30.24
CA SER A 168 28.53 -4.26 -31.65
C SER A 168 30.02 -4.42 -31.96
N GLN A 169 30.45 -5.62 -32.32
CA GLN A 169 31.72 -5.85 -32.99
C GLN A 169 31.47 -5.84 -34.50
N GLU A 170 32.27 -5.02 -35.15
CA GLU A 170 32.58 -5.03 -36.58
C GLU A 170 33.02 -6.42 -37.02
N LYS A 171 32.52 -6.86 -38.18
CA LYS A 171 33.31 -7.24 -39.36
C LYS A 171 32.39 -7.61 -40.51
#